data_AF-A0A8S4QXL1-F1
#
_entry.id   AF-A0A8S4QXL1-F1
#
_cell.length_a   1.000
_cell.length_b   1.000
_cell.length_c   1.000
_cell.angle_alpha   90.00
_cell.angle_beta   90.00
_cell.angle_gamma   90.00
#
_symmetry.space_group_name_H-M   'P 1'
#
loop_
_entity.id
_entity.type
_entity.pdbx_description
1 polymer ?
#
loop_
_entity_poly.entity_id
_entity_poly.type
_entity_poly.pdbx_seq_one_letter_code
_entity_poly.pdbx_strand_id
1 'polypeptide(L)'
;MYTSKPKIKRKHIKSSRKPIPLPIAGNILKLLASNLETTGNAIGIQEKYDMLEMELKRVENKCRVKNEIADKIGPEARKLMIQRQSLYEDRKSNKKKIANISNIINLQIRKHRQNRRNDTINHYIGKSGGVKIAMELYTNRTEILEVATYYYRELYSDETKIDRNHPLIENTISSNEEIQVY
;
A
#
# COMPACT_ATOMS: atom_id res chain seq x y z
N MET A 1 30.18 57.66 -23.06
CA MET A 1 30.36 56.33 -23.71
C MET A 1 29.49 55.31 -22.99
N TYR A 2 28.42 54.83 -23.62
CA TYR A 2 27.59 53.72 -23.12
C TYR A 2 27.68 52.57 -24.12
N THR A 3 28.33 51.46 -23.76
CA THR A 3 28.41 50.25 -24.57
C THR A 3 27.26 49.32 -24.19
N SER A 4 26.07 49.53 -24.78
CA SER A 4 24.98 48.56 -24.67
C SER A 4 25.34 47.31 -25.49
N LYS A 5 25.82 46.25 -24.84
CA LYS A 5 26.02 44.97 -25.51
C LYS A 5 24.65 44.47 -26.02
N PRO A 6 24.53 44.03 -27.29
CA PRO A 6 23.26 43.56 -27.80
C PRO A 6 22.81 42.27 -27.08
N LYS A 7 21.53 42.18 -26.74
CA LYS A 7 20.93 41.00 -26.10
C LYS A 7 21.07 39.79 -27.03
N ILE A 8 21.59 38.69 -26.50
CA ILE A 8 21.71 37.41 -27.21
C ILE A 8 20.31 36.96 -27.63
N LYS A 9 20.07 36.81 -28.94
CA LYS A 9 18.80 36.27 -29.47
C LYS A 9 18.67 34.82 -29.00
N ARG A 10 17.52 34.47 -28.39
CA ARG A 10 17.20 33.09 -28.01
C ARG A 10 17.23 32.21 -29.26
N LYS A 11 18.06 31.17 -29.27
CA LYS A 11 18.03 30.15 -30.33
C LYS A 11 16.67 29.44 -30.28
N HIS A 12 16.05 29.18 -31.44
CA HIS A 12 14.86 28.34 -31.52
C HIS A 12 15.19 26.97 -30.91
N ILE A 13 14.64 26.68 -29.73
CA ILE A 13 14.69 25.34 -29.14
C ILE A 13 13.84 24.47 -30.05
N LYS A 14 14.45 23.54 -30.78
CA LYS A 14 13.68 22.52 -31.51
C LYS A 14 12.79 21.81 -30.49
N SER A 15 11.49 21.77 -30.77
CA SER A 15 10.53 21.02 -29.97
C SER A 15 11.00 19.57 -29.90
N SER A 16 11.60 19.18 -28.77
CA SER A 16 11.82 17.79 -28.41
C SER A 16 10.44 17.20 -28.14
N ARG A 17 9.69 16.87 -29.19
CA ARG A 17 8.43 16.13 -29.10
C ARG A 17 8.77 14.70 -28.67
N LYS A 18 9.07 14.51 -27.39
CA LYS A 18 8.95 13.18 -26.81
C LYS A 18 7.47 12.81 -26.96
N PRO A 19 7.13 11.67 -27.57
CA PRO A 19 5.74 11.27 -27.71
C PRO A 19 5.12 11.22 -26.32
N ILE A 20 3.97 11.85 -26.15
CA ILE A 20 3.21 11.79 -24.91
C ILE A 20 2.84 10.31 -24.73
N PRO A 21 3.29 9.64 -23.66
CA PRO A 21 2.90 8.26 -23.42
C PRO A 21 1.39 8.26 -23.16
N LEU A 22 0.63 7.62 -24.05
CA LEU A 22 -0.79 7.42 -23.85
C LEU A 22 -0.99 6.44 -22.68
N PRO A 23 -2.03 6.62 -21.85
CA PRO A 23 -2.35 5.71 -20.75
C PRO A 23 -2.85 4.33 -21.21
N ILE A 24 -2.78 4.04 -22.52
CA ILE A 24 -3.28 2.82 -23.16
C ILE A 24 -2.10 2.10 -23.79
N ALA A 25 -1.98 0.79 -23.52
CA ALA A 25 -0.91 -0.03 -24.07
C ALA A 25 -0.99 -0.11 -25.61
N GLY A 26 0.15 0.00 -26.29
CA GLY A 26 0.20 0.10 -27.75
C GLY A 26 -0.34 -1.12 -28.50
N ASN A 27 -0.29 -2.31 -27.89
CA ASN A 27 -0.92 -3.52 -28.42
C ASN A 27 -2.46 -3.44 -28.44
N ILE A 28 -3.06 -2.81 -27.43
CA ILE A 28 -4.51 -2.59 -27.36
C ILE A 28 -4.94 -1.57 -28.42
N LEU A 29 -4.13 -0.52 -28.63
CA LEU A 29 -4.39 0.47 -29.69
C LEU A 29 -4.33 -0.13 -31.09
N LYS A 30 -3.34 -1.00 -31.36
CA LYS A 30 -3.23 -1.71 -32.65
C LYS A 30 -4.44 -2.61 -32.92
N LEU A 31 -4.91 -3.32 -31.88
CA LEU A 31 -6.09 -4.17 -31.98
C LEU A 31 -7.37 -3.36 -32.24
N LEU A 32 -7.52 -2.19 -31.60
CA LEU A 32 -8.65 -1.30 -31.86
C LEU A 32 -8.63 -0.79 -33.30
N ALA A 33 -7.47 -0.37 -33.80
CA ALA A 33 -7.32 0.07 -35.18
C ALA A 33 -7.72 -1.02 -36.19
N SER A 34 -7.23 -2.26 -36.02
CA SER A 34 -7.59 -3.37 -36.90
C SER A 34 -9.08 -3.72 -36.86
N ASN A 35 -9.71 -3.61 -35.68
CA ASN A 35 -11.14 -3.88 -35.51
C ASN A 35 -12.03 -2.76 -36.08
N LEU A 36 -11.50 -1.54 -36.22
CA LEU A 36 -12.22 -0.41 -36.80
C LEU A 36 -12.09 -0.34 -38.33
N GLU A 37 -10.99 -0.84 -38.89
CA GLU A 37 -10.80 -0.93 -40.36
C GLU A 37 -11.85 -1.83 -41.04
N THR A 38 -12.39 -2.84 -40.34
CA THR A 38 -13.43 -3.74 -40.87
C THR A 38 -14.84 -3.11 -40.89
N THR A 39 -15.03 -1.95 -40.28
CA THR A 39 -16.34 -1.25 -40.18
C THR A 39 -16.72 -0.44 -41.42
N GLY A 40 -15.84 -0.40 -42.42
CA GLY A 40 -16.02 0.36 -43.66
C GLY A 40 -17.11 -0.17 -44.61
N ASN A 41 -17.61 -1.39 -44.41
CA ASN A 41 -18.53 -2.02 -45.36
C ASN A 41 -20.01 -1.78 -45.00
N ALA A 42 -20.77 -1.21 -45.94
CA ALA A 42 -22.25 -1.25 -46.14
C ALA A 42 -23.19 -1.35 -44.92
N ILE A 43 -22.84 -0.74 -43.79
CA ILE A 43 -23.60 -0.76 -42.54
C ILE A 43 -24.25 0.62 -42.31
N GLY A 44 -25.47 0.63 -41.76
CA GLY A 44 -26.19 1.87 -41.44
C GLY A 44 -25.42 2.73 -40.42
N ILE A 45 -25.63 4.04 -40.42
CA ILE A 45 -24.89 4.96 -39.53
C ILE A 45 -25.03 4.55 -38.05
N GLN A 46 -26.21 4.12 -37.63
CA GLN A 46 -26.49 3.69 -36.25
C GLN A 46 -25.66 2.47 -35.85
N GLU A 47 -25.65 1.44 -36.68
CA GLU A 47 -24.92 0.19 -36.43
C GLU A 47 -23.40 0.43 -36.33
N LYS A 48 -22.87 1.44 -37.04
CA LYS A 48 -21.47 1.86 -36.89
C LYS A 48 -21.18 2.45 -35.52
N TYR A 49 -22.09 3.28 -35.00
CA TYR A 49 -21.98 3.83 -33.65
C TYR A 49 -22.09 2.74 -32.59
N ASP A 50 -23.02 1.81 -32.75
CA ASP A 50 -23.22 0.69 -31.81
C ASP A 50 -21.96 -0.21 -31.76
N MET A 51 -21.36 -0.50 -32.92
CA MET A 51 -20.10 -1.25 -33.01
C MET A 51 -18.93 -0.51 -32.38
N LEU A 52 -18.82 0.81 -32.60
CA LEU A 52 -17.80 1.64 -31.98
C LEU A 52 -17.94 1.64 -30.45
N GLU A 53 -19.16 1.80 -29.95
CA GLU A 53 -19.44 1.80 -28.51
C GLU A 53 -19.07 0.45 -27.87
N MET A 54 -19.43 -0.66 -28.54
CA MET A 54 -19.06 -2.01 -28.09
C MET A 54 -17.55 -2.21 -28.04
N GLU A 55 -16.80 -1.75 -29.05
CA GLU A 55 -15.34 -1.90 -29.04
C GLU A 55 -14.64 -0.98 -28.05
N LEU A 56 -15.15 0.24 -27.86
CA LEU A 56 -14.65 1.13 -26.80
C LEU A 56 -14.87 0.50 -25.42
N LYS A 57 -16.03 -0.10 -25.14
CA LYS A 57 -16.29 -0.84 -23.89
C LYS A 57 -15.36 -2.05 -23.73
N ARG A 58 -15.08 -2.80 -24.82
CA ARG A 58 -14.12 -3.92 -24.77
C ARG A 58 -12.70 -3.45 -24.45
N VAL A 59 -12.26 -2.35 -25.06
CA VAL A 59 -10.96 -1.73 -24.79
C VAL A 59 -10.89 -1.21 -23.36
N GLU A 60 -11.93 -0.54 -22.86
CA GLU A 60 -12.00 -0.08 -21.48
C GLU A 60 -11.84 -1.25 -20.51
N ASN A 61 -12.57 -2.34 -20.72
CA ASN A 61 -12.47 -3.54 -19.89
C ASN A 61 -11.06 -4.16 -19.93
N LYS A 62 -10.42 -4.22 -21.10
CA LYS A 62 -9.03 -4.69 -21.22
C LYS A 62 -8.03 -3.77 -20.51
N CYS A 63 -8.27 -2.46 -20.51
CA CYS A 63 -7.43 -1.49 -19.81
C CYS A 63 -7.63 -1.54 -18.28
N ARG A 64 -8.85 -1.83 -17.83
CA ARG A 64 -9.20 -1.98 -16.41
C ARG A 64 -8.57 -3.22 -15.78
N VAL A 65 -8.52 -4.33 -16.52
CA VAL A 65 -7.97 -5.60 -16.02
C VAL A 65 -6.45 -5.58 -16.10
N LYS A 66 -5.80 -4.84 -15.20
CA LYS A 66 -4.41 -5.07 -14.84
C LYS A 66 -4.33 -6.31 -13.95
N ASN A 67 -4.50 -7.49 -14.54
CA ASN A 67 -4.12 -8.74 -13.88
C ASN A 67 -2.59 -8.89 -13.92
N GLU A 68 -1.86 -7.87 -13.44
CA GLU A 68 -0.43 -8.01 -13.20
C GLU A 68 -0.26 -9.09 -12.15
N ILE A 69 0.57 -10.10 -12.43
CA ILE A 69 0.85 -11.18 -11.49
C ILE A 69 1.37 -10.54 -10.21
N ALA A 70 0.53 -10.58 -9.18
CA ALA A 70 0.78 -9.95 -7.91
C ALA A 70 2.14 -10.39 -7.33
N ASP A 71 3.06 -9.46 -7.13
CA ASP A 71 4.39 -9.77 -6.60
C ASP A 71 4.32 -10.37 -5.18
N LYS A 72 4.68 -11.65 -5.06
CA LYS A 72 4.59 -12.44 -3.81
C LYS A 72 5.86 -12.41 -2.96
N ILE A 73 6.97 -11.89 -3.49
CA ILE A 73 8.29 -11.93 -2.85
C ILE A 73 8.65 -10.56 -2.30
N GLY A 74 8.39 -9.51 -3.09
CA GLY A 74 8.76 -8.15 -2.75
C GLY A 74 10.20 -7.79 -3.13
N PRO A 75 10.52 -6.49 -3.22
CA PRO A 75 11.82 -6.01 -3.70
C PRO A 75 12.97 -6.32 -2.73
N GLU A 76 12.75 -6.21 -1.42
CA GLU A 76 13.80 -6.43 -0.42
C GLU A 76 14.25 -7.89 -0.36
N ALA A 77 13.31 -8.84 -0.42
CA ALA A 77 13.65 -10.25 -0.48
C ALA A 77 14.41 -10.60 -1.78
N ARG A 78 14.09 -9.97 -2.91
CA ARG A 78 14.86 -10.14 -4.16
C ARG A 78 16.31 -9.65 -4.03
N LYS A 79 16.55 -8.50 -3.41
CA LYS A 79 17.91 -8.00 -3.14
C LYS A 79 18.70 -9.01 -2.31
N LEU A 80 18.09 -9.56 -1.25
CA LEU A 80 18.71 -10.57 -0.40
C LEU A 80 18.96 -11.89 -1.12
N MET A 81 18.09 -12.28 -2.07
CA MET A 81 18.32 -13.46 -2.90
C MET A 81 19.57 -13.30 -3.78
N ILE A 82 19.77 -12.11 -4.36
CA ILE A 82 20.97 -11.79 -5.14
C ILE A 82 22.21 -11.82 -4.23
N GLN A 83 22.14 -11.21 -3.04
CA GLN A 83 23.24 -11.25 -2.07
C GLN A 83 23.55 -12.67 -1.59
N ARG A 84 22.54 -13.53 -1.43
CA ARG A 84 22.76 -14.94 -1.11
C ARG A 84 23.45 -15.66 -2.27
N GLN A 85 23.10 -15.30 -3.51
CA GLN A 85 23.65 -15.93 -4.70
C GLN A 85 25.16 -15.72 -4.81
N SER A 86 25.66 -14.52 -4.53
CA SER A 86 27.10 -14.23 -4.56
C SER A 86 27.90 -14.99 -3.51
N LEU A 87 27.28 -15.38 -2.39
CA LEU A 87 27.96 -16.13 -1.32
C LEU A 87 28.18 -17.61 -1.64
N TYR A 88 27.60 -18.14 -2.73
CA TYR A 88 27.79 -19.53 -3.13
C TYR A 88 29.16 -19.82 -3.75
N GLU A 89 29.90 -18.78 -4.17
CA GLU A 89 31.29 -18.92 -4.67
C GLU A 89 32.18 -19.59 -3.61
N ASP A 90 32.11 -19.13 -2.35
CA ASP A 90 32.83 -19.72 -1.21
C ASP A 90 31.89 -20.42 -0.21
N ARG A 91 31.06 -21.33 -0.72
CA ARG A 91 29.97 -21.97 0.05
C ARG A 91 30.40 -22.55 1.42
N LYS A 92 31.61 -23.13 1.50
CA LYS A 92 32.11 -23.77 2.74
C LYS A 92 32.34 -22.74 3.85
N SER A 93 32.99 -21.63 3.53
CA SER A 93 33.26 -20.53 4.48
C SER A 93 31.97 -19.78 4.84
N ASN A 94 31.10 -19.55 3.86
CA ASN A 94 29.91 -18.72 4.02
C ASN A 94 28.65 -19.47 4.49
N LYS A 95 28.75 -20.74 4.87
CA LYS A 95 27.60 -21.59 5.26
C LYS A 95 26.65 -20.93 6.27
N LYS A 96 27.21 -20.33 7.33
CA LYS A 96 26.42 -19.63 8.37
C LYS A 96 25.74 -18.37 7.82
N LYS A 97 26.44 -17.58 7.00
CA LYS A 97 25.90 -16.35 6.39
C LYS A 97 24.75 -16.66 5.42
N ILE A 98 24.87 -17.72 4.61
CA ILE A 98 23.82 -18.18 3.70
C ILE A 98 22.56 -18.60 4.46
N ALA A 99 22.72 -19.31 5.59
CA ALA A 99 21.60 -19.69 6.44
C ALA A 99 20.89 -18.46 7.03
N ASN A 100 21.66 -17.52 7.57
CA ASN A 100 21.11 -16.26 8.11
C ASN A 100 20.36 -15.47 7.05
N ILE A 101 20.92 -15.29 5.86
CA ILE A 101 20.25 -14.57 4.76
C ILE A 101 18.98 -15.31 4.34
N SER A 102 18.97 -16.64 4.33
CA SER A 102 17.77 -17.42 4.00
C SER A 102 16.64 -17.21 5.02
N ASN A 103 16.98 -17.14 6.31
CA ASN A 103 16.02 -16.80 7.36
C ASN A 103 15.46 -15.38 7.19
N ILE A 104 16.33 -14.42 6.87
CA ILE A 104 15.93 -13.03 6.62
C ILE A 104 15.04 -12.93 5.37
N ILE A 105 15.36 -13.64 4.28
CA ILE A 105 14.52 -13.69 3.07
C ILE A 105 13.11 -14.16 3.43
N ASN A 106 12.99 -15.26 4.18
CA ASN A 106 11.69 -15.80 4.59
C ASN A 106 10.91 -14.81 5.45
N LEU A 107 11.59 -14.12 6.37
CA LEU A 107 10.98 -13.08 7.20
C LEU A 107 10.48 -11.92 6.34
N GLN A 108 11.28 -11.45 5.38
CA GLN A 108 10.90 -10.34 4.49
C GLN A 108 9.72 -10.70 3.59
N ILE A 109 9.66 -11.94 3.08
CA ILE A 109 8.50 -12.42 2.32
C ILE A 109 7.24 -12.41 3.18
N ARG A 110 7.32 -12.87 4.45
CA ARG A 110 6.19 -12.84 5.38
C ARG A 110 5.73 -11.41 5.65
N LYS A 111 6.66 -10.49 5.95
CA LYS A 111 6.39 -9.07 6.17
C LYS A 111 5.75 -8.42 4.95
N HIS A 112 6.28 -8.66 3.75
CA HIS A 112 5.72 -8.12 2.50
C HIS A 112 4.27 -8.55 2.28
N ARG A 113 3.97 -9.84 2.50
CA ARG A 113 2.59 -10.36 2.41
C ARG A 113 1.67 -9.78 3.49
N GLN A 114 2.19 -9.53 4.69
CA GLN A 114 1.44 -8.88 5.75
C GLN A 114 1.12 -7.43 5.40
N ASN A 115 2.11 -6.66 4.95
CA ASN A 115 1.93 -5.27 4.55
C ASN A 115 0.88 -5.15 3.44
N ARG A 116 0.95 -5.99 2.39
CA ARG A 116 -0.07 -5.98 1.32
C ARG A 116 -1.50 -6.24 1.80
N ARG A 117 -1.66 -7.13 2.79
CA ARG A 117 -2.96 -7.37 3.42
C ARG A 117 -3.41 -6.12 4.19
N ASN A 118 -2.52 -5.54 4.98
CA ASN A 118 -2.80 -4.31 5.72
C ASN A 118 -3.14 -3.14 4.79
N ASP A 119 -2.43 -2.97 3.68
CA ASP A 119 -2.70 -1.94 2.67
C ASP A 119 -4.11 -2.08 2.09
N THR A 120 -4.52 -3.32 1.82
CA THR A 120 -5.87 -3.62 1.32
C THR A 120 -6.93 -3.28 2.37
N ILE A 121 -6.70 -3.69 3.61
CA ILE A 121 -7.59 -3.38 4.74
C ILE A 121 -7.69 -1.87 4.92
N ASN A 122 -6.56 -1.16 4.97
CA ASN A 122 -6.48 0.28 5.14
C ASN A 122 -7.17 1.05 4.00
N HIS A 123 -7.06 0.55 2.76
CA HIS A 123 -7.76 1.12 1.62
C HIS A 123 -9.29 1.11 1.84
N TYR A 124 -9.84 -0.02 2.29
CA TYR A 124 -11.27 -0.14 2.55
C TYR A 124 -11.71 0.61 3.80
N ILE A 125 -10.91 0.60 4.88
CA ILE A 125 -11.14 1.42 6.07
C ILE A 125 -11.23 2.90 5.67
N GLY A 126 -10.28 3.41 4.90
CA GLY A 126 -10.26 4.81 4.44
C GLY A 126 -11.44 5.17 3.55
N LYS A 127 -11.99 4.21 2.80
CA LYS A 127 -13.19 4.39 1.97
C LYS A 127 -14.47 4.45 2.82
N SER A 128 -14.52 3.74 3.95
CA SER A 128 -15.66 3.72 4.86
C SER A 128 -15.47 4.70 6.02
N GLY A 129 -16.12 5.86 5.97
CA GLY A 129 -15.97 6.90 6.99
C GLY A 129 -16.21 6.43 8.43
N GLY A 130 -17.24 5.62 8.68
CA GLY A 130 -17.55 5.12 10.03
C GLY A 130 -16.49 4.17 10.60
N VAL A 131 -15.95 3.26 9.77
CA VAL A 131 -14.91 2.31 10.21
C VAL A 131 -13.59 3.04 10.48
N LYS A 132 -13.28 4.06 9.67
CA LYS A 132 -12.11 4.93 9.90
C LYS A 132 -12.16 5.58 11.28
N ILE A 133 -13.29 6.21 11.61
CA ILE A 133 -13.51 6.86 12.91
C ILE A 133 -13.42 5.84 14.06
N ALA A 134 -14.05 4.68 13.91
CA ALA A 134 -13.99 3.63 14.93
C ALA A 134 -12.56 3.11 15.17
N MET A 135 -11.75 2.98 14.12
CA MET A 135 -10.35 2.58 14.21
C MET A 135 -9.51 3.63 14.95
N GLU A 136 -9.66 4.91 14.62
CA GLU A 136 -8.94 6.02 15.29
C GLU A 136 -9.27 6.10 16.79
N LEU A 137 -10.53 5.91 17.16
CA LEU A 137 -10.94 5.85 18.57
C LEU A 137 -10.33 4.65 19.30
N TYR A 138 -10.28 3.49 18.63
CA TYR A 138 -9.68 2.29 19.21
C TYR A 138 -8.17 2.44 19.43
N THR A 139 -7.42 3.00 18.45
CA THR A 139 -5.98 3.22 18.58
C THR A 139 -5.65 4.19 19.71
N ASN A 140 -6.41 5.29 19.83
CA ASN A 140 -6.21 6.26 20.91
C ASN A 140 -6.46 5.61 22.29
N ARG A 141 -7.47 4.73 22.40
CA ARG A 141 -7.76 4.01 23.64
C ARG A 141 -6.62 3.07 24.02
N THR A 142 -6.01 2.37 23.05
CA THR A 142 -4.88 1.47 23.32
C THR A 142 -3.63 2.23 23.77
N GLU A 143 -3.34 3.40 23.19
CA GLU A 143 -2.21 4.24 23.62
C GLU A 143 -2.38 4.72 25.07
N ILE A 144 -3.59 5.14 25.44
CA ILE A 144 -3.92 5.53 26.83
C ILE A 144 -3.74 4.36 27.79
N LEU A 145 -4.18 3.16 27.40
CA LEU A 145 -4.01 1.93 28.19
C LEU A 145 -2.51 1.59 28.37
N GLU A 146 -1.70 1.68 27.33
CA GLU A 146 -0.26 1.43 27.41
C GLU A 146 0.42 2.42 28.36
N VAL A 147 0.13 3.72 28.24
CA VAL A 147 0.66 4.75 29.15
C VAL A 147 0.23 4.49 30.60
N ALA A 148 -1.04 4.16 30.84
CA ALA A 148 -1.53 3.84 32.17
C ALA A 148 -0.85 2.58 32.75
N THR A 149 -0.73 1.51 31.97
CA THR A 149 -0.05 0.28 32.41
C THR A 149 1.41 0.51 32.73
N TYR A 150 2.12 1.32 31.94
CA TYR A 150 3.49 1.73 32.22
C TYR A 150 3.59 2.52 33.53
N TYR A 151 2.73 3.54 33.71
CA TYR A 151 2.68 4.35 34.92
C TYR A 151 2.43 3.53 36.18
N TYR A 152 1.41 2.67 36.18
CA TYR A 152 1.10 1.83 37.34
C TYR A 152 2.19 0.77 37.59
N ARG A 153 2.79 0.23 36.54
CA ARG A 153 3.94 -0.66 36.70
C ARG A 153 5.10 0.07 37.39
N GLU A 154 5.42 1.29 36.98
CA GLU A 154 6.46 2.09 37.63
C GLU A 154 6.12 2.41 39.10
N LEU A 155 4.86 2.79 39.37
CA LEU A 155 4.35 3.11 40.70
C LEU A 155 4.46 1.92 41.68
N TYR A 156 4.16 0.70 41.21
CA TYR A 156 4.12 -0.50 42.04
C TYR A 156 5.36 -1.40 41.93
N SER A 157 6.33 -1.08 41.07
CA SER A 157 7.61 -1.81 40.99
C SER A 157 8.67 -1.26 41.96
N ASP A 158 8.50 -0.03 42.44
CA ASP A 158 9.33 0.54 43.51
C ASP A 158 8.70 0.24 44.89
N GLU A 159 9.17 -0.81 45.57
CA GLU A 159 8.75 -1.15 46.95
C GLU A 159 9.00 0.00 47.96
N THR A 160 9.79 1.00 47.58
CA THR A 160 10.16 2.16 48.40
C THR A 160 9.21 3.36 48.27
N LYS A 161 8.28 3.34 47.29
CA LYS A 161 7.31 4.44 47.04
C LYS A 161 5.87 4.13 47.47
N ILE A 162 5.63 2.97 48.08
CA ILE A 162 4.34 2.63 48.65
C ILE A 162 4.16 3.46 49.93
N ASP A 163 3.55 4.64 49.80
CA ASP A 163 2.95 5.33 50.95
C ASP A 163 1.82 4.46 51.48
N ARG A 164 2.08 3.78 52.61
CA ARG A 164 1.13 2.88 53.27
C ARG A 164 -0.07 3.61 53.87
N ASN A 165 -0.17 4.94 53.69
CA ASN A 165 -1.27 5.76 54.20
C ASN A 165 -2.32 6.13 53.14
N HIS A 166 -2.26 5.58 51.92
CA HIS A 166 -3.38 5.78 51.00
C HIS A 166 -4.61 5.06 51.57
N PRO A 167 -5.73 5.75 51.86
CA PRO A 167 -6.92 5.09 52.37
C PRO A 167 -7.38 4.07 51.33
N LEU A 168 -7.53 2.83 51.78
CA LEU A 168 -8.26 1.81 51.03
C LEU A 168 -9.67 2.37 50.84
N ILE A 169 -10.08 2.56 49.59
CA ILE A 169 -11.49 2.76 49.29
C ILE A 169 -12.16 1.43 49.64
N GLU A 170 -12.77 1.37 50.82
CA GLU A 170 -13.66 0.28 51.19
C GLU A 170 -14.80 0.28 50.18
N ASN A 171 -14.72 -0.64 49.21
CA ASN A 171 -15.86 -0.99 48.40
C ASN A 171 -16.88 -1.65 49.33
N THR A 172 -17.76 -0.85 49.91
CA THR A 172 -19.01 -1.31 50.50
C THR A 172 -19.90 -1.80 49.36
N ILE A 173 -19.62 -3.02 48.89
CA ILE A 173 -20.60 -3.80 48.15
C ILE A 173 -21.64 -4.21 49.19
N SER A 174 -22.62 -3.34 49.39
CA SER A 174 -23.87 -3.69 50.05
C SER A 174 -24.58 -4.69 49.15
N SER A 175 -24.60 -5.93 49.61
CA SER A 175 -25.43 -7.01 49.08
C SER A 175 -26.89 -6.56 48.99
N ASN A 176 -27.50 -6.91 47.84
CA ASN A 176 -28.93 -7.08 47.56
C ASN A 176 -29.53 -6.01 46.63
N GLU A 177 -29.68 -6.37 45.35
CA GLU A 177 -30.94 -6.14 44.61
C GLU A 177 -31.02 -7.15 43.45
N GLU A 178 -31.95 -8.10 43.63
CA GLU A 178 -32.40 -9.03 42.60
C GLU A 178 -32.99 -8.25 41.42
N ILE A 179 -32.48 -8.45 40.20
CA ILE A 179 -33.19 -8.05 38.99
C ILE A 179 -33.78 -9.32 38.37
N GLN A 180 -35.07 -9.51 38.60
CA GLN A 180 -35.91 -10.48 37.89
C GLN A 180 -35.97 -10.12 36.41
N VAL A 181 -35.71 -11.11 35.55
CA VAL A 181 -36.00 -11.04 34.12
C VAL A 181 -37.44 -11.52 33.92
N TYR A 182 -38.31 -10.63 33.47
CA TYR A 182 -39.56 -10.97 32.80
C TYR A 182 -39.32 -11.12 31.29
#